data_AF-A0A257PFR1-F1
#
_entry.id   AF-A0A257PFR1-F1
#
_cell.length_a   1.000
_cell.length_b   1.000
_cell.length_c   1.000
_cell.angle_alpha   90.00
_cell.angle_beta   90.00
_cell.angle_gamma   90.00
#
_symmetry.space_group_name_H-M   'P 1'
#
loop_
_entity.id
_entity.type
_entity.pdbx_description
1 polymer ?
#
loop_
_entity_poly.entity_id
_entity_poly.type
_entity_poly.pdbx_seq_one_letter_code
_entity_poly.pdbx_strand_id
1 'polypeptide(L)'
;MKNQRIIVAIVLLALAAAPWIGISDYIIGVLTMICFYGVFAMSWDLLFGYAGEVNFGPSFLIGLGAYGAGLADADLGLPLPLCVALGTLAAVLGGLLLAIPALRLRGPYFGLITLVAVLLLQDAIVIFAGTTGGEIGLSVPDILSVNATVNFYYALGLLVIAGTVLLTVANSSFGLILQAAGQDAIEAQALGFNVVKYKIAAFVLSAFFSGLAGAMLVFYLGTASVDAMVDIAVGIQVIIAAVLGGRRTIIGPVLGAAFLIGAGEILRPLGQVSGVVVAAVALGTILIFPNGFLGLLRGRHSA
;
A
#
# COMPACT_ATOMS: atom_id res chain seq x y z
N MET A 1 11.52 -16.81 -13.23
CA MET A 1 10.93 -15.49 -13.55
C MET A 1 9.90 -15.53 -14.69
N LYS A 2 10.14 -16.27 -15.79
CA LYS A 2 9.22 -16.36 -16.95
C LYS A 2 7.82 -16.95 -16.60
N ASN A 3 7.75 -18.03 -15.82
CA ASN A 3 6.47 -18.64 -15.41
C ASN A 3 5.64 -17.76 -14.47
N GLN A 4 6.27 -16.92 -13.64
CA GLN A 4 5.54 -16.01 -12.74
C GLN A 4 4.87 -14.86 -13.51
N ARG A 5 5.51 -14.33 -14.56
CA ARG A 5 4.88 -13.33 -15.43
C ARG A 5 3.64 -13.89 -16.13
N ILE A 6 3.66 -15.17 -16.48
CA ILE A 6 2.53 -15.87 -17.11
C ILE A 6 1.39 -16.08 -16.10
N ILE A 7 1.68 -16.59 -14.90
CA ILE A 7 0.66 -16.78 -13.84
C ILE A 7 0.02 -15.43 -13.47
N VAL A 8 0.82 -14.37 -13.35
CA VAL A 8 0.31 -13.02 -13.06
C VAL A 8 -0.51 -12.46 -14.21
N ALA A 9 -0.07 -12.63 -15.45
CA ALA A 9 -0.85 -12.22 -16.61
C ALA A 9 -2.18 -12.96 -16.65
N ILE A 10 -2.21 -14.26 -16.31
CA ILE A 10 -3.44 -15.06 -16.23
C ILE A 10 -4.35 -14.59 -15.09
N VAL A 11 -3.82 -14.31 -13.91
CA VAL A 11 -4.61 -13.81 -12.76
C VAL A 11 -5.17 -12.42 -13.05
N LEU A 12 -4.37 -11.54 -13.66
CA LEU A 12 -4.81 -10.21 -14.09
C LEU A 12 -5.86 -10.28 -15.21
N LEU A 13 -5.71 -11.20 -16.16
CA LEU A 13 -6.71 -11.44 -17.21
C LEU A 13 -8.01 -12.01 -16.63
N ALA A 14 -7.93 -12.93 -15.66
CA ALA A 14 -9.09 -13.48 -14.98
C ALA A 14 -9.81 -12.40 -14.15
N LEU A 15 -9.07 -11.54 -13.46
CA LEU A 15 -9.62 -10.38 -12.75
C LEU A 15 -10.26 -9.37 -13.72
N ALA A 16 -9.63 -9.09 -14.86
CA ALA A 16 -10.18 -8.19 -15.87
C ALA A 16 -11.47 -8.74 -16.51
N ALA A 17 -11.62 -10.07 -16.59
CA ALA A 17 -12.83 -10.71 -17.08
C ALA A 17 -13.95 -10.83 -16.02
N ALA A 18 -13.64 -10.61 -14.72
CA ALA A 18 -14.59 -10.80 -13.63
C ALA A 18 -15.91 -10.00 -13.77
N PRO A 19 -15.91 -8.72 -14.20
CA PRO A 19 -17.15 -7.97 -14.37
C PRO A 19 -18.06 -8.51 -15.48
N TRP A 20 -17.51 -9.22 -16.47
CA TRP A 20 -18.28 -9.78 -17.59
C TRP A 20 -18.98 -11.09 -17.25
N ILE A 21 -18.72 -11.67 -16.07
CA ILE A 21 -19.32 -12.94 -15.61
C ILE A 21 -20.66 -12.69 -14.89
N GLY A 22 -21.14 -11.44 -14.80
CA GLY A 22 -22.41 -11.11 -14.14
C GLY A 22 -22.32 -11.17 -12.61
N ILE A 23 -21.14 -10.85 -12.07
CA ILE A 23 -20.88 -10.81 -10.64
C ILE A 23 -21.60 -9.60 -10.01
N SER A 24 -22.11 -9.74 -8.79
CA SER A 24 -22.75 -8.66 -8.02
C SER A 24 -21.81 -7.46 -7.82
N ASP A 25 -22.35 -6.23 -7.93
CA ASP A 25 -21.64 -4.97 -7.67
C ASP A 25 -20.93 -4.97 -6.31
N TYR A 26 -21.48 -5.70 -5.34
CA TYR A 26 -20.88 -5.91 -4.05
C TYR A 26 -19.49 -6.56 -4.12
N ILE A 27 -19.38 -7.68 -4.84
CA ILE A 27 -18.13 -8.43 -4.99
C ILE A 27 -17.15 -7.62 -5.84
N ILE A 28 -17.63 -6.85 -6.82
CA ILE A 28 -16.81 -5.91 -7.59
C ILE A 28 -16.18 -4.85 -6.66
N GLY A 29 -16.94 -4.35 -5.67
CA GLY A 29 -16.43 -3.44 -4.66
C GLY A 29 -15.33 -4.07 -3.77
N VAL A 30 -15.51 -5.33 -3.37
CA VAL A 30 -14.49 -6.09 -2.61
C VAL A 30 -13.22 -6.27 -3.45
N LEU A 31 -13.35 -6.64 -4.72
CA LEU A 31 -12.21 -6.76 -5.64
C LEU A 31 -11.51 -5.42 -5.87
N THR A 32 -12.26 -4.32 -5.91
CA THR A 32 -11.73 -2.96 -6.03
C THR A 32 -10.85 -2.61 -4.82
N MET A 33 -11.33 -2.92 -3.61
CA MET A 33 -10.53 -2.76 -2.38
C MET A 33 -9.27 -3.63 -2.39
N ILE A 34 -9.37 -4.88 -2.86
CA ILE A 34 -8.20 -5.77 -3.02
C ILE A 34 -7.15 -5.14 -3.93
N CYS A 35 -7.58 -4.46 -5.01
CA CYS A 35 -6.65 -3.80 -5.91
C CYS A 35 -5.92 -2.63 -5.23
N PHE A 36 -6.63 -1.75 -4.52
CA PHE A 36 -6.00 -0.62 -3.80
C PHE A 36 -5.05 -1.09 -2.69
N TYR A 37 -5.49 -2.01 -1.83
CA TYR A 37 -4.62 -2.57 -0.78
C TYR A 37 -3.48 -3.39 -1.35
N GLY A 38 -3.68 -4.04 -2.51
CA GLY A 38 -2.62 -4.66 -3.28
C GLY A 38 -1.53 -3.65 -3.61
N VAL A 39 -1.87 -2.48 -4.18
CA VAL A 39 -0.90 -1.41 -4.47
C VAL A 39 -0.17 -0.95 -3.22
N PHE A 40 -0.88 -0.71 -2.11
CA PHE A 40 -0.27 -0.32 -0.83
C PHE A 40 0.73 -1.36 -0.32
N ALA A 41 0.37 -2.62 -0.41
CA ALA A 41 1.19 -3.71 0.09
C ALA A 41 2.41 -3.93 -0.84
N MET A 42 2.26 -3.75 -2.17
CA MET A 42 3.37 -3.80 -3.13
C MET A 42 4.37 -2.66 -2.95
N SER A 43 3.87 -1.43 -2.77
CA SER A 43 4.72 -0.25 -2.56
C SER A 43 5.47 -0.35 -1.23
N TRP A 44 4.84 -0.95 -0.20
CA TRP A 44 5.50 -1.22 1.07
C TRP A 44 6.53 -2.35 1.00
N ASP A 45 6.24 -3.46 0.30
CA ASP A 45 7.22 -4.58 0.13
C ASP A 45 8.49 -4.12 -0.60
N LEU A 46 8.40 -3.15 -1.52
CA LEU A 46 9.60 -2.56 -2.12
C LEU A 46 10.50 -1.91 -1.06
N LEU A 47 9.93 -1.12 -0.16
CA LEU A 47 10.71 -0.45 0.88
C LEU A 47 11.20 -1.44 1.94
N PHE A 48 10.29 -2.23 2.50
CA PHE A 48 10.60 -3.17 3.59
C PHE A 48 11.38 -4.40 3.10
N GLY A 49 10.83 -5.09 2.10
CA GLY A 49 11.34 -6.37 1.63
C GLY A 49 12.74 -6.24 1.04
N TYR A 50 12.98 -5.19 0.25
CA TYR A 50 14.28 -4.97 -0.39
C TYR A 50 15.23 -4.15 0.50
N ALA A 51 14.79 -3.01 1.06
CA ALA A 51 15.71 -2.14 1.80
C ALA A 51 16.00 -2.61 3.24
N GLY A 52 15.25 -3.60 3.76
CA GLY A 52 15.48 -4.23 5.06
C GLY A 52 15.04 -3.43 6.28
N GLU A 53 14.34 -2.31 6.08
CA GLU A 53 13.94 -1.40 7.17
C GLU A 53 12.45 -1.52 7.48
N VAL A 54 12.12 -1.86 8.73
CA VAL A 54 10.73 -2.00 9.21
C VAL A 54 10.07 -0.63 9.33
N ASN A 55 9.08 -0.34 8.49
CA ASN A 55 8.34 0.92 8.48
C ASN A 55 6.86 0.70 8.85
N PHE A 56 6.33 1.47 9.80
CA PHE A 56 4.92 1.47 10.22
C PHE A 56 4.11 2.66 9.69
N GLY A 57 4.69 3.46 8.80
CA GLY A 57 4.11 4.63 8.14
C GLY A 57 3.38 4.45 6.81
N PRO A 58 2.96 3.27 6.30
CA PRO A 58 2.12 3.20 5.09
C PRO A 58 0.89 4.11 5.16
N SER A 59 0.15 4.10 6.28
CA SER A 59 -1.03 4.94 6.48
C SER A 59 -0.74 6.42 6.41
N PHE A 60 0.48 6.85 6.76
CA PHE A 60 0.88 8.25 6.62
C PHE A 60 0.92 8.67 5.15
N LEU A 61 1.47 7.81 4.28
CA LEU A 61 1.58 8.08 2.84
C LEU A 61 0.22 7.98 2.14
N ILE A 62 -0.58 6.98 2.52
CA ILE A 62 -1.95 6.80 2.03
C ILE A 62 -2.79 8.00 2.45
N GLY A 63 -2.73 8.37 3.72
CA GLY A 63 -3.41 9.50 4.33
C GLY A 63 -3.10 10.83 3.67
N LEU A 64 -1.81 11.14 3.45
CA LEU A 64 -1.42 12.36 2.75
C LEU A 64 -1.93 12.39 1.31
N GLY A 65 -1.94 11.26 0.61
CA GLY A 65 -2.52 11.15 -0.73
C GLY A 65 -4.02 11.40 -0.73
N ALA A 66 -4.71 10.75 0.19
CA ALA A 66 -6.15 10.83 0.42
C ALA A 66 -6.60 12.25 0.78
N TYR A 67 -6.08 12.82 1.86
CA TYR A 67 -6.44 14.16 2.33
C TYR A 67 -5.92 15.25 1.38
N GLY A 68 -4.75 15.08 0.78
CA GLY A 68 -4.23 16.04 -0.20
C GLY A 68 -5.12 16.14 -1.44
N ALA A 69 -5.64 15.02 -1.93
CA ALA A 69 -6.59 15.00 -3.04
C ALA A 69 -7.98 15.48 -2.63
N GLY A 70 -8.48 15.06 -1.46
CA GLY A 70 -9.78 15.46 -0.94
C GLY A 70 -9.87 16.96 -0.64
N LEU A 71 -8.83 17.56 -0.06
CA LEU A 71 -8.76 19.01 0.19
C LEU A 71 -8.67 19.79 -1.12
N ALA A 72 -7.91 19.31 -2.11
CA ALA A 72 -7.84 19.94 -3.42
C ALA A 72 -9.20 19.95 -4.13
N ASP A 73 -10.02 18.92 -3.92
CA ASP A 73 -11.38 18.87 -4.45
C ASP A 73 -12.33 19.80 -3.68
N ALA A 74 -12.35 19.68 -2.34
CA ALA A 74 -13.26 20.40 -1.48
C ALA A 74 -13.04 21.92 -1.47
N ASP A 75 -11.78 22.38 -1.42
CA ASP A 75 -11.45 23.79 -1.28
C ASP A 75 -11.22 24.50 -2.62
N LEU A 76 -10.63 23.79 -3.61
CA LEU A 76 -10.23 24.39 -4.88
C LEU A 76 -11.15 24.02 -6.05
N GLY A 77 -12.04 23.03 -5.91
CA GLY A 77 -12.96 22.59 -6.96
C GLY A 77 -12.23 22.18 -8.26
N LEU A 78 -11.02 21.64 -8.12
CA LEU A 78 -10.16 21.28 -9.24
C LEU A 78 -10.68 20.00 -9.92
N PRO A 79 -10.41 19.81 -11.23
CA PRO A 79 -10.80 18.57 -11.89
C PRO A 79 -10.07 17.37 -11.28
N LEU A 80 -10.80 16.26 -11.14
CA LEU A 80 -10.36 15.03 -10.45
C LEU A 80 -8.91 14.56 -10.77
N PRO A 81 -8.42 14.54 -12.03
CA PRO A 81 -7.04 14.15 -12.32
C PRO A 81 -5.99 15.05 -11.66
N LEU A 82 -6.31 16.34 -11.51
CA LEU A 82 -5.44 17.34 -10.90
C LEU A 82 -5.45 17.21 -9.38
N CYS A 83 -6.60 16.89 -8.78
CA CYS A 83 -6.70 16.54 -7.36
C CYS A 83 -5.87 15.30 -7.03
N VAL A 84 -5.96 14.25 -7.86
CA VAL A 84 -5.12 13.04 -7.70
C VAL A 84 -3.62 13.36 -7.84
N ALA A 85 -3.25 14.24 -8.78
CA ALA A 85 -1.87 14.68 -8.95
C ALA A 85 -1.35 15.50 -7.75
N LEU A 86 -2.19 16.35 -7.15
CA LEU A 86 -1.83 17.12 -5.97
C LEU A 86 -1.73 16.24 -4.71
N GLY A 87 -2.66 15.29 -4.53
CA GLY A 87 -2.60 14.32 -3.44
C GLY A 87 -1.35 13.44 -3.52
N THR A 88 -1.04 12.91 -4.71
CA THR A 88 0.22 12.17 -4.92
C THR A 88 1.45 12.99 -4.62
N LEU A 89 1.47 14.25 -5.07
CA LEU A 89 2.57 15.17 -4.80
C LEU A 89 2.71 15.45 -3.29
N ALA A 90 1.60 15.63 -2.58
CA ALA A 90 1.60 15.79 -1.12
C ALA A 90 2.17 14.55 -0.41
N ALA A 91 1.79 13.34 -0.84
CA ALA A 91 2.35 12.09 -0.31
C ALA A 91 3.85 11.95 -0.59
N VAL A 92 4.31 12.31 -1.79
CA VAL A 92 5.74 12.29 -2.14
C VAL A 92 6.53 13.30 -1.33
N LEU A 93 6.03 14.53 -1.18
CA LEU A 93 6.70 15.57 -0.39
C LEU A 93 6.73 15.23 1.10
N GLY A 94 5.60 14.80 1.67
CA GLY A 94 5.54 14.37 3.07
C GLY A 94 6.37 13.11 3.31
N GLY A 95 6.38 12.20 2.34
CA GLY A 95 7.25 11.02 2.37
C GLY A 95 8.73 11.37 2.35
N LEU A 96 9.15 12.32 1.50
CA LEU A 96 10.53 12.81 1.47
C LEU A 96 10.91 13.51 2.78
N LEU A 97 10.01 14.34 3.30
CA LEU A 97 10.18 15.03 4.58
C LEU A 97 10.35 14.05 5.73
N LEU A 98 9.63 12.91 5.69
CA LEU A 98 9.77 11.84 6.67
C LEU A 98 11.02 10.98 6.45
N ALA A 99 11.35 10.66 5.20
CA ALA A 99 12.46 9.77 4.87
C ALA A 99 13.82 10.34 5.28
N ILE A 100 14.03 11.66 5.13
CA ILE A 100 15.31 12.32 5.44
C ILE A 100 15.73 12.13 6.91
N PRO A 101 14.91 12.47 7.92
CA PRO A 101 15.25 12.22 9.32
C PRO A 101 15.17 10.74 9.67
N ALA A 102 14.19 10.00 9.13
CA ALA A 102 14.00 8.60 9.48
C ALA A 102 15.21 7.75 9.09
N LEU A 103 15.75 7.92 7.87
CA LEU A 103 16.89 7.14 7.38
C LEU A 103 18.22 7.43 8.11
N ARG A 104 18.27 8.42 9.00
CA ARG A 104 19.42 8.63 9.90
C ARG A 104 19.39 7.70 11.12
N LEU A 105 18.22 7.16 11.45
CA LEU A 105 18.02 6.22 12.54
C LEU A 105 18.34 4.80 12.07
N ARG A 106 18.74 3.93 13.02
CA ARG A 106 19.07 2.53 12.73
C ARG A 106 18.16 1.60 13.53
N GLY A 107 17.75 0.50 12.91
CA GLY A 107 17.01 -0.58 13.59
C GLY A 107 15.61 -0.14 14.03
N PRO A 108 15.14 -0.51 15.23
CA PRO A 108 13.75 -0.29 15.66
C PRO A 108 13.31 1.18 15.66
N TYR A 109 14.26 2.11 15.83
CA TYR A 109 13.98 3.54 15.86
C TYR A 109 13.41 4.08 14.54
N PHE A 110 13.76 3.46 13.40
CA PHE A 110 13.19 3.82 12.09
C PHE A 110 11.68 3.51 12.04
N GLY A 111 11.28 2.33 12.53
CA GLY A 111 9.87 1.98 12.64
C GLY A 111 9.13 2.91 13.60
N LEU A 112 9.74 3.25 14.74
CA LEU A 112 9.12 4.11 15.74
C LEU A 112 8.85 5.52 15.21
N ILE A 113 9.80 6.16 14.50
CA ILE A 113 9.58 7.51 13.97
C ILE A 113 8.49 7.52 12.89
N THR A 114 8.40 6.45 12.09
CA THR A 114 7.35 6.33 11.06
C THR A 114 5.96 6.15 11.66
N LEU A 115 5.86 5.44 12.81
CA LEU A 115 4.61 5.32 13.57
C LEU A 115 4.22 6.66 14.19
N VAL A 116 5.18 7.36 14.81
CA VAL A 116 4.94 8.70 15.37
C VAL A 116 4.45 9.65 14.29
N ALA A 117 4.95 9.57 13.06
CA ALA A 117 4.45 10.41 11.98
C ALA A 117 2.99 10.11 11.58
N VAL A 118 2.56 8.84 11.65
CA VAL A 118 1.14 8.49 11.47
C VAL A 118 0.30 9.18 12.54
N LEU A 119 0.71 9.08 13.81
CA LEU A 119 0.01 9.73 14.93
C LEU A 119 -0.03 11.25 14.77
N LEU A 120 1.09 11.88 14.40
CA LEU A 120 1.15 13.31 14.15
C LEU A 120 0.22 13.74 13.00
N LEU A 121 0.06 12.91 11.97
CA LEU A 121 -0.87 13.19 10.89
C LEU A 121 -2.33 13.05 11.35
N GLN A 122 -2.66 12.03 12.14
CA GLN A 122 -4.00 11.88 12.73
C GLN A 122 -4.34 13.11 13.60
N ASP A 123 -3.44 13.47 14.52
CA ASP A 123 -3.62 14.63 15.40
C ASP A 123 -3.74 15.93 14.59
N ALA A 124 -2.92 16.11 13.54
CA ALA A 124 -3.02 17.27 12.66
C ALA A 124 -4.40 17.33 11.97
N ILE A 125 -4.91 16.21 11.45
CA ILE A 125 -6.23 16.16 10.83
C ILE A 125 -7.32 16.55 11.84
N VAL A 126 -7.25 16.06 13.07
CA VAL A 126 -8.24 16.38 14.11
C VAL A 126 -8.14 17.84 14.57
N ILE A 127 -6.93 18.38 14.74
CA ILE A 127 -6.70 19.78 15.12
C ILE A 127 -7.22 20.74 14.04
N PHE A 128 -6.98 20.41 12.76
CA PHE A 128 -7.42 21.20 11.61
C PHE A 128 -8.81 20.77 11.10
N ALA A 129 -9.69 20.27 11.98
CA ALA A 129 -11.02 19.77 11.62
C ALA A 129 -11.87 20.76 10.80
N GLY A 130 -11.62 22.07 10.93
CA GLY A 130 -12.31 23.09 10.14
C GLY A 130 -12.09 22.98 8.62
N THR A 131 -10.93 22.47 8.19
CA THR A 131 -10.61 22.25 6.77
C THR A 131 -10.64 20.76 6.39
N THR A 132 -10.22 19.89 7.30
CA THR A 132 -10.07 18.44 7.02
C THR A 132 -11.32 17.63 7.34
N GLY A 133 -12.36 18.23 7.93
CA GLY A 133 -13.52 17.49 8.45
C GLY A 133 -13.27 16.72 9.75
N GLY A 134 -12.03 16.67 10.24
CA GLY A 134 -11.67 16.03 11.51
C GLY A 134 -12.07 14.55 11.58
N GLU A 135 -12.61 14.12 12.71
CA GLU A 135 -13.09 12.74 12.90
C GLU A 135 -14.34 12.40 12.06
N ILE A 136 -15.13 13.41 11.67
CA ILE A 136 -16.34 13.22 10.85
C ILE A 136 -15.96 12.81 9.42
N GLY A 137 -14.76 13.22 8.97
CA GLY A 137 -14.24 12.98 7.64
C GLY A 137 -14.57 14.10 6.67
N LEU A 138 -13.68 14.28 5.69
CA LEU A 138 -13.85 15.24 4.60
C LEU A 138 -14.73 14.62 3.51
N SER A 139 -15.93 15.17 3.32
CA SER A 139 -16.77 14.77 2.18
C SER A 139 -16.22 15.36 0.88
N VAL A 140 -16.14 14.54 -0.15
CA VAL A 140 -15.56 14.92 -1.44
C VAL A 140 -16.69 15.05 -2.46
N PRO A 141 -16.93 16.25 -3.02
CA PRO A 141 -18.01 16.49 -3.98
C PRO A 141 -17.94 15.61 -5.23
N ASP A 142 -16.73 15.45 -5.78
CA ASP A 142 -16.51 14.63 -6.96
C ASP A 142 -16.31 13.16 -6.58
N ILE A 143 -16.85 12.27 -7.41
CA ILE A 143 -16.69 10.81 -7.27
C ILE A 143 -16.01 10.25 -8.50
N LEU A 144 -15.25 9.17 -8.31
CA LEU A 144 -14.48 8.55 -9.39
C LEU A 144 -15.38 8.07 -10.54
N SER A 145 -16.49 7.42 -10.20
CA SER A 145 -17.58 7.06 -11.09
C SER A 145 -18.73 6.44 -10.29
N VAL A 146 -19.98 6.64 -10.74
CA VAL A 146 -21.18 5.99 -10.18
C VAL A 146 -21.20 4.49 -10.48
N ASN A 147 -20.56 4.06 -11.57
CA ASN A 147 -20.55 2.66 -12.00
C ASN A 147 -19.43 1.87 -11.32
N ALA A 148 -19.79 0.83 -10.55
CA ALA A 148 -18.88 -0.05 -9.84
C ALA A 148 -17.85 -0.73 -10.76
N THR A 149 -18.26 -1.11 -11.98
CA THR A 149 -17.38 -1.76 -12.96
C THR A 149 -16.28 -0.82 -13.44
N VAL A 150 -16.61 0.47 -13.63
CA VAL A 150 -15.64 1.48 -14.06
C VAL A 150 -14.61 1.74 -12.95
N ASN A 151 -15.05 1.83 -11.70
CA ASN A 151 -14.16 1.99 -10.54
C ASN A 151 -13.19 0.81 -10.41
N PHE A 152 -13.69 -0.41 -10.62
CA PHE A 152 -12.84 -1.59 -10.64
C PHE A 152 -11.78 -1.54 -11.74
N TYR A 153 -12.11 -1.10 -12.96
CA TYR A 153 -11.12 -0.97 -14.03
C TYR A 153 -10.06 0.10 -13.72
N TYR A 154 -10.42 1.20 -13.06
CA TYR A 154 -9.44 2.18 -12.60
C TYR A 154 -8.49 1.60 -11.54
N ALA A 155 -9.03 0.88 -10.55
CA ALA A 155 -8.22 0.24 -9.51
C ALA A 155 -7.33 -0.88 -10.07
N LEU A 156 -7.86 -1.70 -10.99
CA LEU A 156 -7.10 -2.74 -11.68
C LEU A 156 -6.03 -2.14 -12.58
N GLY A 157 -6.34 -1.08 -13.33
CA GLY A 157 -5.38 -0.35 -14.14
C GLY A 157 -4.22 0.17 -13.30
N LEU A 158 -4.54 0.78 -12.15
CA LEU A 158 -3.54 1.23 -11.18
C LEU A 158 -2.68 0.07 -10.65
N LEU A 159 -3.31 -1.05 -10.26
CA LEU A 159 -2.62 -2.25 -9.78
C LEU A 159 -1.63 -2.78 -10.83
N VAL A 160 -2.04 -2.85 -12.10
CA VAL A 160 -1.20 -3.33 -13.20
C VAL A 160 -0.05 -2.37 -13.46
N ILE A 161 -0.30 -1.07 -13.49
CA ILE A 161 0.74 -0.05 -13.70
C ILE A 161 1.74 -0.06 -12.54
N ALA A 162 1.26 -0.03 -11.30
CA ALA A 162 2.11 -0.11 -10.11
C ALA A 162 2.91 -1.41 -10.08
N GLY A 163 2.26 -2.55 -10.30
CA GLY A 163 2.89 -3.86 -10.30
C GLY A 163 3.97 -3.97 -11.40
N THR A 164 3.70 -3.51 -12.61
CA THR A 164 4.69 -3.54 -13.71
C THR A 164 5.89 -2.64 -13.41
N VAL A 165 5.66 -1.40 -12.98
CA VAL A 165 6.75 -0.47 -12.63
C VAL A 165 7.57 -1.02 -11.47
N LEU A 166 6.93 -1.40 -10.36
CA LEU A 166 7.63 -1.93 -9.18
C LEU A 166 8.42 -3.20 -9.52
N LEU A 167 7.84 -4.12 -10.31
CA LEU A 167 8.55 -5.33 -10.77
C LEU A 167 9.76 -4.99 -11.65
N THR A 168 9.64 -4.00 -12.54
CA THR A 168 10.79 -3.60 -13.37
C THR A 168 11.90 -3.01 -12.52
N VAL A 169 11.56 -2.15 -11.54
CA VAL A 169 12.52 -1.53 -10.63
C VAL A 169 13.22 -2.58 -9.77
N ALA A 170 12.48 -3.53 -9.19
CA ALA A 170 13.09 -4.56 -8.35
C ALA A 170 13.94 -5.58 -9.10
N ASN A 171 13.67 -5.82 -10.38
CA ASN A 171 14.50 -6.70 -11.21
C ASN A 171 15.68 -5.95 -11.88
N SER A 172 15.77 -4.63 -11.70
CA SER A 172 16.87 -3.82 -12.23
C SER A 172 18.07 -3.81 -11.28
N SER A 173 19.18 -3.21 -11.72
CA SER A 173 20.36 -2.98 -10.87
C SER A 173 20.01 -2.21 -9.60
N PHE A 174 19.03 -1.30 -9.65
CA PHE A 174 18.53 -0.58 -8.48
C PHE A 174 17.99 -1.54 -7.42
N GLY A 175 17.16 -2.51 -7.81
CA GLY A 175 16.58 -3.49 -6.89
C GLY A 175 17.64 -4.42 -6.28
N LEU A 176 18.65 -4.81 -7.06
CA LEU A 176 19.77 -5.61 -6.57
C LEU A 176 20.61 -4.86 -5.53
N ILE A 177 20.91 -3.58 -5.78
CA ILE A 177 21.65 -2.74 -4.83
C ILE A 177 20.82 -2.52 -3.57
N LEU A 178 19.51 -2.28 -3.71
CA LEU A 178 18.62 -2.11 -2.57
C LEU A 178 18.55 -3.39 -1.73
N GLN A 179 18.46 -4.56 -2.37
CA GLN A 179 18.49 -5.86 -1.71
C GLN A 179 19.80 -6.11 -0.96
N ALA A 180 20.94 -5.80 -1.57
CA ALA A 180 22.24 -5.92 -0.92
C ALA A 180 22.32 -4.98 0.30
N ALA A 181 21.87 -3.74 0.14
CA ALA A 181 21.81 -2.76 1.21
C ALA A 181 20.88 -3.14 2.37
N GLY A 182 19.83 -3.95 2.10
CA GLY A 182 18.94 -4.49 3.13
C GLY A 182 19.46 -5.76 3.81
N GLN A 183 20.47 -6.42 3.25
CA GLN A 183 21.17 -7.54 3.91
C GLN A 183 22.27 -7.02 4.83
N ASP A 184 23.18 -6.22 4.29
CA ASP A 184 24.22 -5.55 5.05
C ASP A 184 24.53 -4.18 4.43
N ALA A 185 24.08 -3.12 5.13
CA ALA A 185 24.29 -1.75 4.69
C ALA A 185 25.76 -1.31 4.77
N ILE A 186 26.58 -1.95 5.61
CA ILE A 186 28.02 -1.65 5.76
C ILE A 186 28.78 -2.29 4.60
N GLU A 187 28.51 -3.56 4.27
CA GLU A 187 29.13 -4.24 3.13
C GLU A 187 28.76 -3.56 1.80
N ALA A 188 27.48 -3.20 1.61
CA ALA A 188 27.05 -2.48 0.42
C ALA A 188 27.76 -1.12 0.27
N GLN A 189 28.05 -0.43 1.38
CA GLN A 189 28.85 0.81 1.36
C GLN A 189 30.33 0.55 1.07
N ALA A 190 30.90 -0.53 1.57
CA ALA A 190 32.29 -0.92 1.27
C ALA A 190 32.50 -1.23 -0.22
N LEU A 191 31.45 -1.74 -0.89
CA LEU A 191 31.43 -1.93 -2.35
C LEU A 191 31.25 -0.62 -3.16
N GLY A 192 31.15 0.53 -2.48
CA GLY A 192 31.07 1.85 -3.10
C GLY A 192 29.64 2.34 -3.39
N PHE A 193 28.60 1.62 -2.98
CA PHE A 193 27.22 2.05 -3.19
C PHE A 193 26.77 3.06 -2.14
N ASN A 194 26.12 4.14 -2.58
CA ASN A 194 25.51 5.10 -1.67
C ASN A 194 24.13 4.60 -1.19
N VAL A 195 24.12 3.76 -0.16
CA VAL A 195 22.90 3.12 0.39
C VAL A 195 21.79 4.12 0.70
N VAL A 196 22.12 5.29 1.26
CA VAL A 196 21.13 6.31 1.64
C VAL A 196 20.36 6.81 0.41
N LYS A 197 21.04 7.09 -0.71
CA LYS A 197 20.36 7.54 -1.95
C LYS A 197 19.39 6.49 -2.48
N TYR A 198 19.77 5.21 -2.48
CA TYR A 198 18.90 4.12 -2.92
C TYR A 198 17.69 3.94 -2.00
N LYS A 199 17.88 4.07 -0.67
CA LYS A 199 16.77 4.03 0.30
C LYS A 199 15.80 5.21 0.13
N ILE A 200 16.30 6.43 -0.08
CA ILE A 200 15.45 7.60 -0.35
C ILE A 200 14.65 7.40 -1.64
N ALA A 201 15.29 6.93 -2.72
CA ALA A 201 14.61 6.68 -3.99
C ALA A 201 13.52 5.60 -3.85
N ALA A 202 13.79 4.53 -3.10
CA ALA A 202 12.79 3.50 -2.80
C ALA A 202 11.62 4.07 -1.99
N PHE A 203 11.91 4.95 -1.04
CA PHE A 203 10.89 5.64 -0.25
C PHE A 203 10.00 6.54 -1.10
N VAL A 204 10.59 7.34 -2.00
CA VAL A 204 9.85 8.22 -2.92
C VAL A 204 8.96 7.38 -3.85
N LEU A 205 9.45 6.26 -4.37
CA LEU A 205 8.65 5.38 -5.22
C LEU A 205 7.49 4.74 -4.44
N SER A 206 7.74 4.36 -3.19
CA SER A 206 6.70 3.86 -2.28
C SER A 206 5.64 4.93 -1.99
N ALA A 207 6.07 6.15 -1.67
CA ALA A 207 5.20 7.30 -1.43
C ALA A 207 4.37 7.69 -2.65
N PHE A 208 4.95 7.62 -3.84
CA PHE A 208 4.23 7.88 -5.09
C PHE A 208 3.07 6.91 -5.30
N PHE A 209 3.31 5.59 -5.22
CA PHE A 209 2.26 4.60 -5.44
C PHE A 209 1.26 4.51 -4.30
N SER A 210 1.70 4.63 -3.04
CA SER A 210 0.79 4.68 -1.88
C SER A 210 -0.06 5.93 -1.88
N GLY A 211 0.52 7.08 -2.22
CA GLY A 211 -0.22 8.33 -2.36
C GLY A 211 -1.20 8.32 -3.53
N LEU A 212 -0.83 7.69 -4.65
CA LEU A 212 -1.67 7.59 -5.83
C LEU A 212 -2.89 6.71 -5.57
N ALA A 213 -2.66 5.54 -4.96
CA ALA A 213 -3.74 4.67 -4.54
C ALA A 213 -4.61 5.32 -3.45
N GLY A 214 -4.02 6.06 -2.50
CA GLY A 214 -4.78 6.78 -1.45
C GLY A 214 -5.64 7.91 -2.02
N ALA A 215 -5.10 8.70 -2.94
CA ALA A 215 -5.83 9.76 -3.62
C ALA A 215 -7.03 9.21 -4.41
N MET A 216 -6.84 8.13 -5.17
CA MET A 216 -7.94 7.48 -5.91
C MET A 216 -8.94 6.80 -4.99
N LEU A 217 -8.50 6.24 -3.85
CA LEU A 217 -9.35 5.55 -2.89
C LEU A 217 -10.35 6.50 -2.22
N VAL A 218 -9.98 7.75 -1.96
CA VAL A 218 -10.91 8.76 -1.42
C VAL A 218 -12.06 9.04 -2.38
N PHE A 219 -11.78 9.23 -3.67
CA PHE A 219 -12.83 9.43 -4.68
C PHE A 219 -13.69 8.18 -4.91
N TYR A 220 -13.19 7.00 -4.56
CA TYR A 220 -13.97 5.75 -4.56
C TYR A 220 -14.89 5.66 -3.35
N LEU A 221 -14.43 6.06 -2.16
CA LEU A 221 -15.22 6.04 -0.92
C LEU A 221 -16.17 7.23 -0.80
N GLY A 222 -15.91 8.33 -1.52
CA GLY A 222 -16.67 9.59 -1.44
C GLY A 222 -16.41 10.41 -0.17
N THR A 223 -15.55 9.91 0.72
CA THR A 223 -15.16 10.59 1.95
C THR A 223 -13.75 10.21 2.35
N ALA A 224 -12.96 11.18 2.80
CA ALA A 224 -11.69 10.93 3.46
C ALA A 224 -11.92 10.89 4.97
N SER A 225 -11.96 9.68 5.54
CA SER A 225 -12.04 9.49 6.98
C SER A 225 -10.68 9.10 7.58
N VAL A 226 -10.42 9.53 8.82
CA VAL A 226 -9.19 9.18 9.55
C VAL A 226 -9.09 7.67 9.74
N ASP A 227 -10.19 7.04 10.15
CA ASP A 227 -10.29 5.60 10.43
C ASP A 227 -9.96 4.73 9.21
N ALA A 228 -10.43 5.11 8.02
CA ALA A 228 -10.21 4.30 6.83
C ALA A 228 -8.82 4.49 6.20
N MET A 229 -8.21 5.68 6.34
CA MET A 229 -7.02 6.05 5.54
C MET A 229 -5.74 6.23 6.36
N VAL A 230 -5.85 6.75 7.59
CA VAL A 230 -4.71 7.20 8.39
C VAL A 230 -4.51 6.33 9.64
N ASP A 231 -5.49 5.48 9.99
CA ASP A 231 -5.39 4.66 11.17
C ASP A 231 -4.19 3.69 11.15
N ILE A 232 -3.68 3.39 12.34
CA ILE A 232 -2.61 2.42 12.56
C ILE A 232 -3.08 1.03 12.13
N ALA A 233 -4.35 0.68 12.33
CA ALA A 233 -4.86 -0.63 11.93
C ALA A 233 -4.76 -0.84 10.41
N VAL A 234 -5.00 0.21 9.61
CA VAL A 234 -4.83 0.18 8.15
C VAL A 234 -3.38 -0.10 7.79
N GLY A 235 -2.43 0.54 8.47
CA GLY A 235 -1.00 0.35 8.24
C GLY A 235 -0.55 -1.06 8.58
N ILE A 236 -1.02 -1.58 9.73
CA ILE A 236 -0.80 -2.96 10.14
C ILE A 236 -1.40 -3.93 9.12
N GLN A 237 -2.60 -3.67 8.62
CA GLN A 237 -3.24 -4.52 7.60
C GLN A 237 -2.40 -4.58 6.31
N VAL A 238 -1.85 -3.45 5.86
CA VAL A 238 -0.94 -3.39 4.71
C VAL A 238 0.35 -4.20 4.97
N ILE A 239 0.91 -4.08 6.16
CA ILE A 239 2.11 -4.83 6.57
C ILE A 239 1.83 -6.34 6.57
N ILE A 240 0.72 -6.77 7.19
CA ILE A 240 0.32 -8.17 7.23
C ILE A 240 0.08 -8.68 5.80
N ALA A 241 -0.62 -7.93 4.94
CA ALA A 241 -0.84 -8.30 3.54
C ALA A 241 0.47 -8.56 2.80
N ALA A 242 1.46 -7.68 2.97
CA ALA A 242 2.77 -7.84 2.35
C ALA A 242 3.55 -9.04 2.91
N VAL A 243 3.58 -9.23 4.22
CA VAL A 243 4.30 -10.34 4.87
C VAL A 243 3.70 -11.69 4.50
N LEU A 244 2.37 -11.79 4.55
CA LEU A 244 1.61 -13.01 4.25
C LEU A 244 1.66 -13.34 2.75
N GLY A 245 1.69 -12.32 1.89
CA GLY A 245 1.99 -12.46 0.47
C GLY A 245 3.38 -13.05 0.18
N GLY A 246 4.35 -12.74 1.04
CA GLY A 246 5.74 -13.19 0.97
C GLY A 246 6.70 -12.03 0.78
N ARG A 247 7.68 -11.90 1.69
CA ARG A 247 8.71 -10.85 1.65
C ARG A 247 9.51 -10.92 0.35
N ARG A 248 9.83 -9.77 -0.26
CA ARG A 248 10.62 -9.67 -1.52
C ARG A 248 9.93 -10.32 -2.71
N THR A 249 8.60 -10.32 -2.71
CA THR A 249 7.83 -10.82 -3.84
C THR A 249 6.82 -9.76 -4.19
N ILE A 250 7.16 -8.76 -5.02
CA ILE A 250 6.24 -7.65 -5.34
C ILE A 250 4.82 -8.11 -5.73
N ILE A 251 4.66 -9.30 -6.31
CA ILE A 251 3.33 -9.84 -6.65
C ILE A 251 2.59 -10.44 -5.43
N GLY A 252 3.31 -10.97 -4.45
CA GLY A 252 2.73 -11.62 -3.27
C GLY A 252 1.85 -10.75 -2.40
N PRO A 253 2.21 -9.50 -2.12
CA PRO A 253 1.36 -8.57 -1.40
C PRO A 253 -0.05 -8.45 -1.99
N VAL A 254 -0.23 -8.63 -3.31
CA VAL A 254 -1.57 -8.66 -3.94
C VAL A 254 -2.38 -9.87 -3.49
N LEU A 255 -1.74 -11.06 -3.44
CA LEU A 255 -2.39 -12.27 -2.92
C LEU A 255 -2.68 -12.15 -1.42
N GLY A 256 -1.79 -11.50 -0.67
CA GLY A 256 -2.00 -11.26 0.76
C GLY A 256 -3.13 -10.26 1.03
N ALA A 257 -3.24 -9.21 0.22
CA ALA A 257 -4.37 -8.28 0.26
C ALA A 257 -5.68 -9.00 -0.09
N ALA A 258 -5.68 -9.84 -1.13
CA ALA A 258 -6.83 -10.65 -1.51
C ALA A 258 -7.27 -11.60 -0.39
N PHE A 259 -6.31 -12.23 0.29
CA PHE A 259 -6.59 -13.10 1.42
C PHE A 259 -7.16 -12.34 2.62
N LEU A 260 -6.54 -11.23 3.04
CA LEU A 260 -7.00 -10.48 4.21
C LEU A 260 -8.38 -9.83 3.99
N ILE A 261 -8.58 -9.20 2.84
CA ILE A 261 -9.85 -8.54 2.53
C ILE A 261 -10.93 -9.59 2.29
N GLY A 262 -10.63 -10.66 1.55
CA GLY A 262 -11.57 -11.76 1.34
C GLY A 262 -11.95 -12.47 2.64
N ALA A 263 -10.99 -12.71 3.54
CA ALA A 263 -11.25 -13.28 4.85
C ALA A 263 -12.10 -12.35 5.73
N GLY A 264 -11.75 -11.05 5.76
CA GLY A 264 -12.54 -10.04 6.47
C GLY A 264 -13.98 -9.96 5.98
N GLU A 265 -14.17 -10.09 4.67
CA GLU A 265 -15.49 -10.09 4.04
C GLU A 265 -16.31 -11.33 4.41
N ILE A 266 -15.72 -12.54 4.36
CA ILE A 266 -16.39 -13.78 4.77
C ILE A 266 -16.74 -13.76 6.27
N LEU A 267 -15.87 -13.16 7.09
CA LEU A 267 -16.02 -13.07 8.54
C LEU A 267 -16.85 -11.86 8.98
N ARG A 268 -17.27 -10.99 8.05
CA ARG A 268 -18.08 -9.78 8.31
C ARG A 268 -19.34 -10.05 9.16
N PRO A 269 -20.06 -11.18 9.03
CA PRO A 269 -21.23 -11.47 9.88
C PRO A 269 -20.92 -11.57 11.38
N LEU A 270 -19.65 -11.77 11.77
CA LEU A 270 -19.21 -11.84 13.16
C LEU A 270 -19.09 -10.46 13.83
N GLY A 271 -19.36 -9.37 13.11
CA GLY A 271 -19.32 -8.01 13.65
C GLY A 271 -17.93 -7.62 14.13
N GLN A 272 -17.83 -7.03 15.33
CA GLN A 272 -16.56 -6.54 15.90
C GLN A 272 -15.52 -7.66 16.13
N VAL A 273 -15.93 -8.92 16.26
CA VAL A 273 -15.02 -10.05 16.48
C VAL A 273 -14.28 -10.44 15.20
N SER A 274 -14.79 -10.03 14.02
CA SER A 274 -14.18 -10.34 12.72
C SER A 274 -12.72 -9.89 12.63
N GLY A 275 -12.41 -8.66 13.07
CA GLY A 275 -11.04 -8.11 13.04
C GLY A 275 -10.06 -8.94 13.87
N VAL A 276 -10.48 -9.37 15.06
CA VAL A 276 -9.66 -10.21 15.95
C VAL A 276 -9.41 -11.58 15.31
N VAL A 277 -10.45 -12.17 14.71
CA VAL A 277 -10.33 -13.48 14.03
C VAL A 277 -9.43 -13.39 12.80
N VAL A 278 -9.58 -12.35 11.98
CA VAL A 278 -8.70 -12.12 10.81
C VAL A 278 -7.25 -11.95 11.26
N ALA A 279 -7.00 -11.15 12.30
CA ALA A 279 -5.65 -10.97 12.84
C ALA A 279 -5.07 -12.29 13.39
N ALA A 280 -5.87 -13.10 14.09
CA ALA A 280 -5.46 -14.40 14.61
C ALA A 280 -5.16 -15.40 13.49
N VAL A 281 -6.00 -15.46 12.45
CA VAL A 281 -5.80 -16.31 11.27
C VAL A 281 -4.55 -15.89 10.50
N ALA A 282 -4.35 -14.58 10.32
CA ALA A 282 -3.15 -14.06 9.69
C ALA A 282 -1.90 -14.41 10.49
N LEU A 283 -1.94 -14.27 11.82
CA LEU A 283 -0.85 -14.65 12.71
C LEU A 283 -0.55 -16.15 12.63
N GLY A 284 -1.58 -17.00 12.66
CA GLY A 284 -1.43 -18.45 12.45
C GLY A 284 -0.80 -18.77 11.09
N THR A 285 -1.22 -18.08 10.03
CA THR A 285 -0.67 -18.25 8.69
C THR A 285 0.81 -17.86 8.63
N ILE A 286 1.20 -16.75 9.27
CA ILE A 286 2.59 -16.30 9.32
C ILE A 286 3.48 -17.28 10.11
N LEU A 287 2.96 -17.86 11.19
CA LEU A 287 3.68 -18.85 12.01
C LEU A 287 3.89 -20.18 11.26
N ILE A 288 2.88 -20.61 10.49
CA ILE A 288 2.94 -21.87 9.73
C ILE A 288 3.73 -21.69 8.43
N PHE A 289 3.65 -20.52 7.80
CA PHE A 289 4.26 -20.21 6.51
C PHE A 289 5.20 -18.99 6.59
N PRO A 290 6.40 -19.13 7.16
CA PRO A 290 7.33 -18.01 7.39
C PRO A 290 7.82 -17.33 6.10
N ASN A 291 7.70 -18.01 4.95
CA ASN A 291 8.06 -17.48 3.64
C ASN A 291 6.86 -16.87 2.86
N GLY A 292 5.67 -16.83 3.46
CA GLY A 292 4.42 -16.38 2.82
C GLY A 292 3.89 -17.32 1.73
N PHE A 293 2.73 -16.99 1.17
CA PHE A 293 2.04 -17.83 0.18
C PHE A 293 2.85 -18.08 -1.09
N LEU A 294 3.57 -17.07 -1.61
CA LEU A 294 4.45 -17.27 -2.76
C LEU A 294 5.77 -17.96 -2.43
N GLY A 295 6.17 -17.98 -1.15
CA GLY A 295 7.31 -18.76 -0.68
C GLY A 295 7.08 -20.27 -0.85
N LEU A 296 5.85 -20.73 -0.61
CA LEU A 296 5.44 -22.13 -0.80
C LEU A 296 5.56 -22.57 -2.27
N LEU A 297 5.10 -21.72 -3.20
CA LEU A 297 5.18 -21.98 -4.64
C LEU A 297 6.63 -21.92 -5.18
N ARG A 298 7.53 -21.25 -4.46
CA ARG A 298 8.92 -21.05 -4.89
C ARG A 298 9.88 -22.15 -4.46
N GLY A 299 9.47 -23.09 -3.61
CA GLY A 299 10.25 -24.29 -3.30
C GLY A 299 11.73 -24.04 -3.03
N ARG A 300 12.10 -22.94 -2.35
CA ARG A 300 13.48 -22.71 -1.92
C ARG A 300 13.60 -23.09 -0.47
N HIS A 301 14.27 -24.21 -0.25
CA HIS A 301 14.94 -24.53 1.01
C HIS A 301 15.70 -23.29 1.47
N SER A 302 15.39 -22.86 2.68
CA SER A 302 16.18 -21.95 3.49
C SER A 302 17.63 -22.43 3.49
N ALA A 303 18.53 -21.54 3.08
CA ALA A 303 19.91 -21.49 3.53
C ALA A 303 20.22 -20.02 3.80
#